data_AF-A0A4V1KPM8-F1
#
_entry.id   AF-A0A4V1KPM8-F1
#
_cell.length_a   1.000
_cell.length_b   1.000
_cell.length_c   1.000
_cell.angle_alpha   90.00
_cell.angle_beta   90.00
_cell.angle_gamma   90.00
#
_symmetry.space_group_name_H-M   'P 1'
#
loop_
_entity.id
_entity.type
_entity.pdbx_description
1 polymer ?
#
loop_
_entity_poly.entity_id
_entity_poly.type
_entity_poly.pdbx_seq_one_letter_code
_entity_poly.pdbx_strand_id
1 'polypeptide(L)'
;MIGLILLYWIGKYYYQLAEAHGKSKWGFAMLGIVAYYVGAVVSGIVLGIVIELIAPGYFDTINDFLLSLMLLPFGIACTYLLYYYFKRSWEKQAPKISIEKSDTNEQTEVGL
;
A
#
# COMPACT_ATOMS: atom_id res chain seq x y z
N MET A 1 19.15 -8.57 2.42
CA MET A 1 19.07 -7.98 1.06
C MET A 1 17.73 -8.19 0.34
N ILE A 2 16.87 -9.12 0.80
CA ILE A 2 15.52 -9.34 0.24
C ILE A 2 14.61 -8.09 0.36
N GLY A 3 14.82 -7.26 1.38
CA GLY A 3 14.05 -6.03 1.58
C GLY A 3 14.01 -5.12 0.36
N LEU A 4 15.12 -4.97 -0.39
CA LEU A 4 15.15 -4.08 -1.57
C LEU A 4 14.24 -4.56 -2.70
N ILE A 5 14.14 -5.87 -2.92
CA ILE A 5 13.22 -6.47 -3.90
C ILE A 5 11.77 -6.17 -3.50
N LEU A 6 11.51 -6.26 -2.19
CA LEU A 6 10.19 -6.00 -1.61
C LEU A 6 9.80 -4.53 -1.73
N LEU A 7 10.74 -3.61 -1.50
CA LEU A 7 10.57 -2.18 -1.74
C LEU A 7 10.29 -1.85 -3.21
N TYR A 8 10.99 -2.50 -4.14
CA TYR A 8 10.74 -2.32 -5.57
C TYR A 8 9.29 -2.70 -5.94
N TRP A 9 8.81 -3.83 -5.42
CA TRP A 9 7.42 -4.26 -5.63
C TRP A 9 6.43 -3.28 -5.02
N ILE A 10 6.63 -2.86 -3.77
CA ILE A 10 5.79 -1.87 -3.08
C ILE A 10 5.71 -0.59 -3.91
N GLY A 11 6.85 -0.02 -4.30
CA GLY A 11 6.89 1.22 -5.09
C GLY A 11 6.14 1.07 -6.41
N LYS A 12 6.28 -0.08 -7.10
CA LYS A 12 5.55 -0.37 -8.34
C LYS A 12 4.03 -0.41 -8.14
N TYR A 13 3.52 -1.03 -7.07
CA TYR A 13 2.08 -1.05 -6.80
C TYR A 13 1.52 0.34 -6.52
N TYR A 14 2.22 1.14 -5.71
CA TYR A 14 1.81 2.50 -5.42
C TYR A 14 1.89 3.42 -6.65
N TYR A 15 2.90 3.23 -7.50
CA TYR A 15 3.03 3.92 -8.77
C TYR A 15 1.81 3.67 -9.66
N GLN A 16 1.42 2.40 -9.83
CA GLN A 16 0.26 2.02 -10.65
C GLN A 16 -1.06 2.54 -10.07
N LEU A 17 -1.23 2.48 -8.75
CA LEU A 17 -2.42 3.00 -8.09
C LEU A 17 -2.58 4.50 -8.31
N ALA A 18 -1.48 5.25 -8.21
CA ALA A 18 -1.46 6.69 -8.46
C ALA A 18 -1.71 7.03 -9.93
N GLU A 19 -1.12 6.27 -10.86
CA GLU A 19 -1.33 6.41 -12.30
C GLU A 19 -2.80 6.19 -12.68
N ALA A 20 -3.45 5.17 -12.13
CA ALA A 20 -4.86 4.86 -12.38
C ALA A 20 -5.83 5.97 -11.91
N HIS A 21 -5.43 6.78 -10.93
CA HIS A 21 -6.26 7.85 -10.35
C HIS A 21 -5.76 9.25 -10.66
N GLY A 22 -4.86 9.40 -11.66
CA GLY A 22 -4.34 10.71 -12.08
C GLY A 22 -3.55 11.47 -11.00
N LYS A 23 -2.96 10.75 -10.02
CA LYS A 23 -2.15 11.32 -8.95
C LYS A 23 -0.65 11.28 -9.29
N SER A 24 0.17 11.97 -8.49
CA SER A 24 1.63 12.06 -8.70
C SER A 24 2.32 10.70 -8.50
N LYS A 25 2.71 10.06 -9.60
CA LYS A 25 3.26 8.69 -9.62
C LYS A 25 4.50 8.51 -8.73
N TRP A 26 5.43 9.45 -8.81
CA TRP A 26 6.68 9.43 -8.03
C TRP A 26 6.46 9.68 -6.53
N GLY A 27 5.54 10.58 -6.18
CA GLY A 27 5.24 10.90 -4.78
C GLY A 27 4.64 9.70 -4.04
N PHE A 28 3.71 8.99 -4.69
CA PHE A 28 3.10 7.80 -4.11
C PHE A 28 4.04 6.59 -4.07
N ALA A 29 4.90 6.41 -5.08
CA ALA A 29 5.93 5.37 -5.03
C ALA A 29 6.86 5.54 -3.82
N MET A 30 7.31 6.77 -3.55
CA MET A 30 8.09 7.09 -2.35
C MET A 30 7.27 6.92 -1.08
N LEU A 31 6.00 7.30 -1.08
CA LEU A 31 5.11 7.13 0.07
C LEU A 31 4.99 5.66 0.48
N GLY A 32 4.88 4.73 -0.46
CA GLY A 32 4.86 3.29 -0.18
C GLY A 32 6.15 2.80 0.50
N ILE A 33 7.31 3.27 0.02
CA ILE A 33 8.61 2.94 0.62
C ILE A 33 8.72 3.51 2.04
N VAL A 34 8.35 4.78 2.22
CA VAL A 34 8.35 5.45 3.52
C VAL A 34 7.40 4.74 4.48
N ALA A 35 6.20 4.37 4.03
CA ALA A 35 5.21 3.66 4.82
C ALA A 35 5.71 2.29 5.31
N TYR A 36 6.53 1.59 4.53
CA TYR A 36 7.15 0.33 4.96
C TYR A 36 8.08 0.54 6.16
N TYR A 37 8.98 1.54 6.10
CA TYR A 37 9.90 1.81 7.20
C TYR A 37 9.19 2.39 8.43
N VAL A 38 8.26 3.32 8.22
CA VAL A 38 7.43 3.87 9.31
C VAL A 38 6.61 2.75 9.96
N GLY A 39 5.99 1.88 9.17
CA GLY A 39 5.23 0.73 9.65
C GLY A 39 6.09 -0.24 10.45
N ALA A 40 7.31 -0.54 9.97
CA ALA A 40 8.24 -1.39 10.71
C ALA A 40 8.61 -0.78 12.07
N VAL A 41 8.97 0.51 12.11
CA VAL A 41 9.33 1.20 13.37
C VAL A 41 8.14 1.25 14.34
N VAL A 42 6.97 1.69 13.87
CA VAL A 42 5.75 1.77 14.70
C VAL A 42 5.37 0.38 15.22
N SER A 43 5.40 -0.63 14.37
CA SER A 43 5.09 -2.02 14.78
C SER A 43 6.09 -2.56 15.79
N GLY A 44 7.38 -2.22 15.68
CA GLY A 44 8.40 -2.59 16.66
C GLY A 44 8.16 -1.98 18.03
N ILE A 45 7.84 -0.69 18.08
CA ILE A 45 7.50 0.00 19.34
C ILE A 45 6.25 -0.63 19.96
N VAL A 46 5.19 -0.82 19.17
CA VAL A 46 3.93 -1.42 19.64
C VAL A 46 4.16 -2.85 20.15
N LEU A 47 4.87 -3.69 19.39
CA LEU A 47 5.20 -5.06 19.80
C LEU A 47 6.05 -5.09 21.07
N GLY A 48 7.06 -4.23 21.18
CA GLY A 48 7.91 -4.14 22.37
C GLY A 48 7.09 -3.81 23.62
N ILE A 49 6.21 -2.82 23.53
CA ILE A 49 5.30 -2.47 24.64
C ILE A 49 4.35 -3.61 24.97
N VAL A 50 3.74 -4.24 23.96
CA VAL A 50 2.79 -5.36 24.16
C VAL A 50 3.46 -6.57 24.81
N ILE A 51 4.67 -6.92 24.38
CA ILE A 51 5.44 -8.02 24.95
C ILE A 51 5.77 -7.73 26.41
N GLU A 52 6.25 -6.53 26.73
CA GLU A 52 6.62 -6.17 28.10
C GLU A 52 5.41 -6.14 29.05
N LEU A 53 4.22 -5.78 28.53
CA LEU A 53 2.98 -5.81 29.32
C LEU A 53 2.47 -7.23 29.61
N ILE A 54 2.66 -8.18 28.69
CA ILE A 54 2.14 -9.56 28.83
C ILE A 54 3.16 -10.46 29.54
N ALA A 55 4.45 -10.28 29.25
CA ALA A 55 5.53 -11.11 29.74
C ALA A 55 6.75 -10.21 30.06
N PRO A 56 6.76 -9.57 31.24
CA PRO A 56 7.82 -8.62 31.62
C PRO A 56 9.19 -9.30 31.63
N GLY A 57 10.18 -8.66 31.02
CA GLY A 57 11.55 -9.19 30.86
C GLY A 57 11.72 -10.22 29.75
N TYR A 58 10.65 -10.61 29.03
CA TYR A 58 10.77 -11.52 27.89
C TYR A 58 11.48 -10.86 26.71
N PHE A 59 11.37 -9.53 26.56
CA PHE A 59 11.99 -8.79 25.47
C PHE A 59 13.51 -9.02 25.38
N ASP A 60 14.20 -9.08 26.53
CA ASP A 60 15.65 -9.31 26.62
C ASP A 60 16.07 -10.73 26.21
N THR A 61 15.12 -11.68 26.16
CA THR A 61 15.39 -13.07 25.78
C THR A 61 15.17 -13.35 24.30
N ILE A 62 14.50 -12.44 23.58
CA ILE A 62 14.22 -12.58 22.15
C ILE A 62 15.49 -12.24 21.37
N ASN A 63 15.85 -13.10 20.43
CA ASN A 63 16.97 -12.84 19.52
C ASN A 63 16.61 -11.73 18.50
N ASP A 64 17.52 -10.80 18.24
CA ASP A 64 17.37 -9.71 17.27
C ASP A 64 16.95 -10.18 15.87
N PHE A 65 17.43 -11.37 15.44
CA PHE A 65 17.07 -11.97 14.17
C PHE A 65 15.60 -12.40 14.14
N LEU A 66 15.12 -13.03 15.22
CA LEU A 66 13.71 -13.44 15.36
C LEU A 66 12.80 -12.21 15.43
N LEU A 67 13.20 -11.19 16.18
CA LEU A 67 12.48 -9.93 16.26
C LEU A 67 12.39 -9.27 14.88
N SER A 68 13.50 -9.16 14.16
CA SER A 68 13.53 -8.60 12.79
C SER A 68 12.68 -9.40 11.81
N LEU A 69 12.69 -10.74 11.93
CA LEU A 69 11.88 -11.62 11.10
C LEU A 69 10.38 -11.47 11.41
N MET A 70 10.01 -11.22 12.67
CA MET A 70 8.63 -10.89 13.05
C MET A 70 8.22 -9.50 12.54
N LEU A 71 9.09 -8.48 12.60
CA LEU A 71 8.74 -7.12 12.15
C LEU A 71 8.56 -7.03 10.63
N LEU A 72 9.25 -7.87 9.87
CA LEU A 72 9.19 -7.88 8.40
C LEU A 72 7.75 -8.00 7.86
N PRO A 73 6.94 -9.02 8.21
CA PRO A 73 5.55 -9.12 7.75
C PRO A 73 4.67 -7.99 8.30
N PHE A 74 4.96 -7.41 9.47
CA PHE A 74 4.22 -6.25 9.98
C PHE A 74 4.45 -4.98 9.14
N GLY A 75 5.68 -4.73 8.69
CA GLY A 75 5.96 -3.62 7.76
C GLY A 75 5.22 -3.77 6.42
N ILE A 76 5.16 -5.01 5.91
CA ILE A 76 4.38 -5.34 4.70
C ILE A 76 2.89 -5.13 4.96
N ALA A 77 2.36 -5.65 6.07
CA ALA A 77 0.95 -5.51 6.43
C ALA A 77 0.55 -4.04 6.56
N CYS A 78 1.38 -3.21 7.18
CA CYS A 78 1.13 -1.77 7.31
C CYS A 78 1.08 -1.08 5.93
N THR A 79 2.03 -1.40 5.06
CA THR A 79 2.08 -0.87 3.69
C THR A 79 0.87 -1.32 2.86
N TYR A 80 0.42 -2.57 3.04
CA TYR A 80 -0.77 -3.11 2.40
C TYR A 80 -2.05 -2.44 2.91
N LEU A 81 -2.16 -2.20 4.21
CA LEU A 81 -3.29 -1.48 4.82
C LEU A 81 -3.43 -0.07 4.23
N LEU A 82 -2.30 0.63 4.12
CA LEU A 82 -2.25 1.99 3.58
C LEU A 82 -2.60 2.00 2.08
N TYR A 83 -2.15 1.00 1.32
CA TYR A 83 -2.50 0.82 -0.09
C TYR A 83 -4.01 0.61 -0.24
N TYR A 84 -4.58 -0.28 0.58
CA TYR A 84 -6.02 -0.56 0.57
C TYR A 84 -6.84 0.68 0.95
N TYR A 85 -6.37 1.47 1.92
CA TYR A 85 -6.99 2.74 2.29
C TYR A 85 -7.02 3.73 1.12
N PHE A 86 -5.89 3.91 0.41
CA PHE A 86 -5.86 4.79 -0.76
C PHE A 86 -6.74 4.30 -1.89
N LYS A 87 -6.67 3.01 -2.22
CA LYS A 87 -7.52 2.41 -3.25
C LYS A 87 -9.00 2.69 -2.96
N ARG A 88 -9.46 2.41 -1.74
CA ARG A 88 -10.85 2.64 -1.33
C ARG A 88 -11.21 4.13 -1.29
N SER A 89 -10.29 4.99 -0.90
CA SER A 89 -10.50 6.45 -0.86
C SER A 89 -10.67 7.03 -2.26
N TRP A 90 -9.89 6.54 -3.22
CA TRP A 90 -9.92 7.04 -4.60
C TRP A 90 -11.03 6.42 -5.44
N GLU A 91 -11.39 5.16 -5.21
CA GLU A 91 -12.58 4.54 -5.82
C GLU A 91 -13.87 5.29 -5.46
N LYS A 92 -13.97 5.86 -4.25
CA LYS A 92 -15.11 6.70 -3.83
C LYS A 92 -15.15 8.07 -4.52
N GLN A 93 -13.99 8.54 -4.98
CA GLN A 93 -13.83 9.86 -5.60
C GLN A 93 -13.84 9.79 -7.13
N ALA A 94 -13.77 8.58 -7.71
CA ALA A 94 -13.99 8.40 -9.13
C ALA A 94 -15.44 8.82 -9.44
N PRO A 95 -15.69 9.84 -10.28
CA PRO A 95 -17.03 10.06 -10.79
C PRO A 95 -17.46 8.75 -11.44
N LYS A 96 -18.66 8.27 -11.10
CA LYS A 96 -19.32 7.23 -11.89
C LYS A 96 -19.47 7.80 -13.29
N ILE A 97 -18.50 7.55 -14.17
CA ILE A 97 -18.71 7.71 -15.60
C ILE A 97 -19.63 6.56 -15.95
N SER A 98 -20.93 6.78 -15.73
CA SER A 98 -21.98 6.07 -16.44
C SER A 98 -21.61 6.22 -17.90
N ILE A 99 -21.19 5.12 -18.51
CA ILE A 99 -21.09 5.03 -19.96
C ILE A 99 -22.54 5.12 -20.44
N GLU A 100 -23.04 6.34 -20.59
CA GLU A 100 -24.06 6.64 -21.58
C GLU A 100 -23.35 6.48 -22.91
N LYS A 101 -23.43 5.25 -23.44
CA LYS A 101 -23.06 4.95 -24.81
C LYS A 101 -23.82 5.95 -25.67
N SER A 102 -23.11 6.88 -26.29
CA SER A 102 -23.64 7.60 -27.44
C SER A 102 -23.69 6.61 -28.62
N ASP A 103 -24.65 5.69 -28.56
CA ASP A 103 -25.09 4.88 -29.68
C ASP A 103 -25.87 5.78 -30.65
N THR A 104 -25.24 6.77 -31.28
CA THR A 104 -25.81 7.47 -32.46
C THR A 104 -24.71 8.26 -33.15
N ASN A 105 -24.05 7.69 -34.17
CA ASN A 105 -23.83 8.34 -35.48
C ASN A 105 -22.88 7.51 -36.39
N GLU A 106 -23.12 6.21 -36.52
CA GLU A 106 -22.51 5.40 -37.59
C GLU A 106 -23.62 4.60 -38.29
N GLN A 107 -24.66 5.32 -38.75
CA GLN A 107 -25.78 4.77 -39.55
C GLN A 107 -26.18 5.68 -40.73
N THR A 108 -25.36 6.66 -41.14
CA THR A 108 -25.64 7.48 -42.33
C THR A 108 -24.61 7.30 -43.44
N GLU A 109 -24.24 6.04 -43.72
CA GLU A 109 -23.55 5.66 -44.98
C GLU A 109 -24.47 4.90 -45.96
N VAL A 110 -25.80 4.91 -45.77
CA VAL A 110 -26.73 4.26 -46.71
C VAL A 110 -27.98 5.13 -46.94
N GLY A 111 -27.92 6.00 -47.95
CA GLY A 111 -29.11 6.57 -48.58
C GLY A 111 -29.04 8.05 -48.94
N LEU A 112 -28.33 8.37 -50.04
CA LEU A 112 -28.76 9.23 -51.17
C LEU A 112 -27.57 9.61 -52.05
#